data_AF-A0A966HSE4-F1
#
_entry.id   AF-A0A966HSE4-F1
#
_cell.length_a   1.000
_cell.length_b   1.000
_cell.length_c   1.000
_cell.angle_alpha   90.00
_cell.angle_beta   90.00
_cell.angle_gamma   90.00
#
_symmetry.space_group_name_H-M   'P 1'
#
loop_
_entity.id
_entity.type
_entity.pdbx_description
1 polymer ?
#
loop_
_entity_poly.entity_id
_entity_poly.type
_entity_poly.pdbx_seq_one_letter_code
_entity_poly.pdbx_strand_id
1 'polypeptide(L)'
;MATIIDRGENIELCLSVREKIAALHGNLIASKSEIISRKIIENPWRAGILKGIRAPGTAIPFYLLLGTMRYKGGKDFTIIYRDKPVEVIEFKSGPYSRWIITTGR
;
A
#
# COMPACT_ATOMS: atom_id res chain seq x y z
N MET A 1 -9.25 -9.71 1.64
CA MET A 1 -8.12 -9.03 0.97
C MET A 1 -8.40 -7.54 1.01
N ALA A 2 -7.36 -6.72 1.08
CA ALA A 2 -7.51 -5.29 1.24
C ALA A 2 -8.30 -4.65 0.09
N THR A 3 -9.12 -3.64 0.42
CA THR A 3 -9.95 -2.92 -0.55
C THR A 3 -9.95 -1.44 -0.23
N ILE A 4 -9.96 -0.61 -1.27
CA ILE A 4 -10.14 0.84 -1.14
C ILE A 4 -11.62 1.15 -1.26
N ILE A 5 -12.18 1.77 -0.24
CA ILE A 5 -13.58 2.17 -0.15
C ILE A 5 -13.68 3.69 -0.24
N ASP A 6 -14.60 4.17 -1.05
CA ASP A 6 -14.93 5.58 -1.14
C ASP A 6 -15.76 6.03 0.08
N ARG A 7 -15.31 7.08 0.76
CA ARG A 7 -15.95 7.68 1.94
C ARG A 7 -16.22 9.17 1.70
N GLY A 8 -16.77 9.53 0.54
CA GLY A 8 -17.11 10.91 0.21
C GLY A 8 -15.86 11.73 -0.10
N GLU A 9 -15.40 12.57 0.82
CA GLU A 9 -14.16 13.34 0.66
C GLU A 9 -12.90 12.50 0.90
N ASN A 10 -13.04 11.34 1.54
CA ASN A 10 -11.94 10.46 1.90
C ASN A 10 -11.98 9.14 1.12
N ILE A 11 -10.84 8.47 1.09
CA ILE A 11 -10.73 7.04 0.75
C ILE A 11 -10.23 6.28 1.97
N GLU A 12 -10.81 5.11 2.21
CA GLU A 12 -10.41 4.20 3.27
C GLU A 12 -9.82 2.92 2.67
N LEU A 13 -8.57 2.61 3.01
CA LEU A 13 -7.99 1.30 2.80
C LEU A 13 -8.42 0.38 3.95
N CYS A 14 -9.38 -0.49 3.66
CA CYS A 14 -9.84 -1.51 4.61
C CYS A 14 -8.99 -2.77 4.49
N LEU A 15 -8.39 -3.18 5.61
CA LEU A 15 -7.62 -4.41 5.71
C LEU A 15 -8.46 -5.52 6.33
N SER A 16 -8.29 -6.75 5.85
CA SER A 16 -8.80 -7.93 6.54
C SER A 16 -8.06 -8.16 7.86
N VAL A 17 -8.64 -8.94 8.77
CA VAL A 17 -8.02 -9.26 10.08
C VAL A 17 -6.61 -9.82 9.92
N ARG A 18 -6.40 -10.75 8.97
CA ARG A 18 -5.09 -11.36 8.70
C ARG A 18 -4.08 -10.34 8.18
N GLU A 19 -4.52 -9.42 7.32
CA GLU A 19 -3.68 -8.33 6.82
C GLU A 19 -3.30 -7.37 7.93
N LYS A 20 -4.21 -7.06 8.86
CA LYS A 20 -3.89 -6.20 10.01
C LYS A 20 -2.78 -6.79 10.87
N ILE A 21 -2.88 -8.09 11.15
CA ILE A 21 -1.86 -8.83 11.91
C ILE A 21 -0.54 -8.86 11.12
N ALA A 22 -0.57 -9.26 9.85
CA ALA A 22 0.65 -9.42 9.05
C ALA A 22 1.34 -8.08 8.73
N ALA A 23 0.57 -7.02 8.48
CA ALA A 23 1.09 -5.68 8.22
C ALA A 23 1.49 -4.94 9.51
N LEU A 24 1.07 -5.45 10.68
CA LEU A 24 1.17 -4.76 11.97
C LEU A 24 0.57 -3.36 11.90
N HIS A 25 -0.61 -3.25 11.26
CA HIS A 25 -1.27 -1.97 11.00
C HIS A 25 -2.79 -2.12 10.89
N GLY A 26 -3.55 -1.09 11.27
CA GLY A 26 -5.00 -1.02 11.07
C GLY A 26 -5.41 -0.56 9.66
N ASN A 27 -6.70 -0.25 9.50
CA ASN A 27 -7.18 0.45 8.30
C ASN A 27 -6.50 1.82 8.16
N LEU A 28 -6.47 2.36 6.95
CA LEU A 28 -5.92 3.67 6.67
C LEU A 28 -6.95 4.55 5.97
N ILE A 29 -6.93 5.85 6.28
CA ILE A 29 -7.79 6.84 5.67
C ILE A 29 -6.91 7.94 5.09
N ALA A 30 -7.24 8.41 3.90
CA ALA A 30 -6.60 9.56 3.27
C ALA A 30 -7.65 10.43 2.58
N SER A 31 -7.44 11.74 2.58
CA SER A 31 -8.28 12.67 1.83
C SER A 31 -8.02 12.52 0.32
N LYS A 32 -9.09 12.58 -0.48
CA LYS A 32 -8.98 12.60 -1.94
C LYS A 32 -8.26 13.85 -2.46
N SER A 33 -8.36 14.97 -1.75
CA SER A 33 -7.67 16.22 -2.11
C SER A 33 -6.15 16.09 -2.07
N GLU A 34 -5.63 15.12 -1.31
CA GLU A 34 -4.20 14.88 -1.17
C GLU A 34 -3.66 13.90 -2.23
N ILE A 35 -4.51 13.27 -3.03
CA ILE A 35 -4.08 12.31 -4.05
C ILE A 35 -3.43 13.07 -5.22
N ILE A 36 -2.15 12.78 -5.47
CA ILE A 36 -1.41 13.31 -6.62
C ILE A 36 -1.68 12.44 -7.85
N SER A 37 -1.58 11.12 -7.69
CA SER A 37 -1.72 10.20 -8.81
C SER A 37 -2.21 8.83 -8.36
N ARG A 38 -2.80 8.10 -9.32
CA ARG A 38 -3.27 6.73 -9.15
C ARG A 38 -2.91 5.95 -10.43
N LYS A 39 -2.16 4.85 -10.28
CA LYS A 39 -1.67 4.06 -11.42
C LYS A 39 -1.75 2.58 -11.10
N ILE A 40 -2.09 1.76 -12.10
CA ILE A 40 -1.95 0.31 -12.02
C ILE A 40 -0.58 -0.08 -12.56
N ILE A 41 0.14 -0.91 -11.82
CA ILE A 41 1.48 -1.38 -12.16
C ILE A 41 1.50 -2.90 -12.14
N GLU A 42 1.87 -3.48 -13.27
CA GLU A 42 2.10 -4.92 -13.43
C GLU A 42 3.46 -5.32 -12.84
N ASN A 43 3.59 -6.58 -12.42
CA ASN A 43 4.82 -7.18 -11.93
C ASN A 43 5.54 -6.33 -10.86
N PRO A 44 4.90 -6.04 -9.71
CA PRO A 44 5.35 -5.02 -8.75
C PRO A 44 6.76 -5.26 -8.20
N TRP A 45 7.20 -6.51 -8.11
CA TRP A 45 8.54 -6.87 -7.63
C TRP A 45 9.65 -6.48 -8.61
N ARG A 46 9.34 -6.40 -9.90
CA ARG A 46 10.29 -6.10 -10.98
C ARG A 46 10.16 -4.68 -11.52
N ALA A 47 9.04 -4.01 -11.26
CA ALA A 47 8.74 -2.68 -11.75
C ALA A 47 9.57 -1.53 -11.12
N GLY A 48 10.45 -1.82 -10.16
CA GLY A 48 11.29 -0.78 -9.51
C GLY A 48 10.53 0.19 -8.60
N ILE A 49 9.31 -0.16 -8.18
CA ILE A 49 8.43 0.73 -7.40
C ILE A 49 8.69 0.64 -5.89
N LEU A 50 9.28 -0.45 -5.42
CA LEU A 50 9.57 -0.72 -4.02
C LEU A 50 10.88 -0.03 -3.61
N LYS A 51 10.85 0.67 -2.47
CA LYS A 51 11.97 1.47 -1.98
C LYS A 51 12.20 1.23 -0.50
N GLY A 52 13.45 1.32 -0.08
CA GLY A 52 13.81 1.34 1.34
C GLY A 52 13.73 -0.02 2.04
N ILE A 53 13.54 0.06 3.35
CA ILE A 53 13.59 -1.08 4.27
C ILE A 53 12.21 -1.28 4.88
N ARG A 54 11.76 -2.54 4.94
CA ARG A 54 10.54 -2.91 5.65
C ARG A 54 10.73 -2.75 7.15
N ALA A 55 9.87 -1.94 7.77
CA ALA A 55 9.71 -1.86 9.21
C ALA A 55 8.44 -1.06 9.50
N PRO A 56 7.42 -1.55 10.24
CA PRO A 56 7.13 -2.95 10.59
C PRO A 56 6.33 -3.67 9.48
N GLY A 57 6.12 -4.98 9.64
CA GLY A 57 5.26 -5.81 8.77
C GLY A 57 5.87 -7.16 8.42
N THR A 58 5.21 -7.92 7.55
CA THR A 58 5.63 -9.25 7.08
C THR A 58 6.04 -9.20 5.61
N ALA A 59 7.13 -9.87 5.27
CA ALA A 59 7.52 -10.08 3.88
C ALA A 59 8.00 -11.51 3.64
N ILE A 60 7.57 -12.08 2.53
CA ILE A 60 8.13 -13.29 1.95
C ILE A 60 8.49 -12.90 0.51
N PRO A 61 9.79 -12.89 0.14
CA PRO A 61 10.23 -12.47 -1.19
C PRO A 61 9.39 -13.09 -2.31
N PHE A 62 8.94 -12.25 -3.25
CA PHE A 62 8.09 -12.61 -4.40
C PHE A 62 6.69 -13.17 -4.09
N TYR A 63 6.34 -13.37 -2.81
CA TYR A 63 5.06 -13.94 -2.42
C TYR A 63 4.15 -12.95 -1.69
N LEU A 64 4.68 -12.22 -0.70
CA LEU A 64 3.93 -11.15 -0.05
C LEU A 64 4.83 -10.06 0.50
N LEU A 65 4.34 -8.82 0.51
CA LEU A 65 4.92 -7.69 1.22
C LEU A 65 3.78 -6.89 1.84
N LEU A 66 3.60 -7.05 3.15
CA LEU A 66 2.51 -6.48 3.92
C LEU A 66 3.08 -5.60 5.03
N GLY A 67 2.77 -4.31 5.02
CA GLY A 67 3.20 -3.37 6.06
C GLY A 67 3.91 -2.16 5.48
N THR A 68 4.78 -1.55 6.30
CA THR A 68 5.39 -0.27 5.96
C THR A 68 6.80 -0.43 5.39
N MET A 69 7.03 0.21 4.25
CA MET A 69 8.35 0.41 3.66
C MET A 69 8.84 1.82 3.99
N ARG A 70 9.98 1.94 4.67
CA ARG A 70 10.56 3.22 5.10
C ARG A 70 11.81 3.52 4.29
N TYR A 71 11.96 4.74 3.80
CA TYR A 71 13.14 5.22 3.07
C TYR A 71 13.44 6.67 3.43
N LYS A 72 14.58 7.19 2.97
CA LYS A 72 14.94 8.59 3.18
C LYS A 72 13.88 9.50 2.52
N GLY A 73 13.22 10.33 3.32
CA GLY A 73 12.22 11.28 2.84
C GLY A 73 10.78 10.77 2.78
N GLY A 74 10.49 9.55 3.24
CA GLY A 74 9.10 9.07 3.26
C GLY A 74 8.91 7.61 3.67
N LYS A 75 7.66 7.18 3.61
CA LYS A 75 7.29 5.77 3.81
C LYS A 75 6.06 5.42 3.01
N ASP A 76 6.01 4.19 2.51
CA ASP A 76 4.87 3.64 1.80
C ASP A 76 4.18 2.57 2.64
N PHE A 77 2.86 2.48 2.48
CA PHE A 77 2.10 1.35 2.98
C PHE A 77 1.88 0.36 1.84
N THR A 78 2.17 -0.92 2.10
CA THR A 78 2.17 -1.98 1.08
C THR A 78 1.25 -3.12 1.50
N ILE A 79 0.42 -3.56 0.56
CA ILE A 79 -0.32 -4.82 0.62
C ILE A 79 -0.14 -5.48 -0.74
N ILE A 80 0.94 -6.24 -0.90
CA ILE A 80 1.32 -6.87 -2.16
C ILE A 80 1.23 -8.37 -2.02
N TYR A 81 0.53 -9.03 -2.94
CA TYR A 81 0.42 -10.47 -3.04
C TYR A 81 0.91 -10.97 -4.40
N ARG A 82 1.90 -11.86 -4.37
CA ARG A 82 2.51 -12.49 -5.54
C ARG A 82 2.88 -11.44 -6.58
N ASP A 83 2.86 -11.79 -7.86
CA ASP A 83 3.11 -10.87 -8.96
C ASP A 83 1.82 -10.25 -9.52
N LYS A 84 0.73 -10.23 -8.74
CA LYS A 84 -0.53 -9.60 -9.17
C LYS A 84 -0.30 -8.09 -9.35
N PRO A 85 -0.94 -7.44 -10.34
CA PRO A 85 -0.89 -5.99 -10.48
C PRO A 85 -1.28 -5.27 -9.19
N VAL A 86 -0.70 -4.09 -9.00
CA VAL A 86 -0.93 -3.24 -7.83
C VAL A 86 -1.41 -1.87 -8.26
N GLU A 87 -2.32 -1.29 -7.49
CA GLU A 87 -2.68 0.11 -7.55
C GLU A 87 -1.73 0.88 -6.64
N VAL A 88 -1.01 1.83 -7.24
CA VAL A 88 -0.17 2.79 -6.55
C VAL A 88 -0.91 4.11 -6.47
N ILE A 89 -1.25 4.52 -5.25
CA ILE A 89 -1.83 5.82 -4.95
C ILE A 89 -0.77 6.67 -4.27
N GLU A 90 -0.45 7.81 -4.87
CA GLU A 90 0.54 8.75 -4.35
C GLU A 90 -0.14 9.95 -3.71
N PHE A 91 0.38 10.39 -2.58
CA PHE A 91 -0.19 11.47 -1.77
C PHE A 91 0.80 12.63 -1.62
N LYS A 92 0.26 13.85 -1.62
CA LYS A 92 1.01 15.09 -1.37
C LYS A 92 1.45 15.21 0.07
N SER A 93 0.59 14.80 0.99
CA SER A 93 0.85 14.86 2.42
C SER A 93 0.17 13.70 3.15
N GLY A 94 0.49 13.54 4.43
CA GLY A 94 -0.10 12.51 5.29
C GLY A 94 0.91 11.49 5.80
N PRO A 95 0.44 10.44 6.49
CA PRO A 95 1.32 9.48 7.14
C PRO A 95 2.12 8.63 6.16
N TYR A 96 1.66 8.47 4.92
CA TYR A 96 2.34 7.67 3.89
C TYR A 96 2.44 8.47 2.61
N SER A 97 3.58 8.37 1.94
CA SER A 97 3.80 8.95 0.61
C SER A 97 2.99 8.20 -0.44
N ARG A 98 2.88 6.87 -0.31
CA ARG A 98 2.08 6.04 -1.22
C ARG A 98 1.38 4.89 -0.51
N TRP A 99 0.25 4.48 -1.07
CA TRP A 99 -0.32 3.15 -0.85
C TRP A 99 -0.05 2.29 -2.09
N ILE A 100 0.45 1.08 -1.90
CA ILE A 100 0.74 0.13 -2.98
C ILE A 100 -0.03 -1.16 -2.69
N ILE A 101 -1.16 -1.34 -3.35
CA ILE A 101 -2.17 -2.34 -2.97
C ILE A 101 -2.47 -3.25 -4.16
N THR A 102 -2.35 -4.56 -4.00
CA THR A 102 -2.72 -5.52 -5.05
C THR A 102 -4.16 -5.31 -5.52
N THR A 103 -4.33 -5.18 -6.83
CA THR A 103 -5.62 -5.08 -7.50
C THR A 103 -6.25 -6.45 -7.70
N GLY A 104 -7.58 -6.50 -7.64
CA GLY A 104 -8.37 -7.70 -7.91
C GLY A 104 -8.52 -8.61 -6.69
N ARG A 105 -9.66 -9.32 -6.60
CA ARG A 105 -9.78 -10.51 -5.74
C ARG A 105 -8.95 -11.65 -6.33
#